data_AF-A0A2N1TI57-F1
#
_entry.id   AF-A0A2N1TI57-F1
#
_cell.length_a   1.000
_cell.length_b   1.000
_cell.length_c   1.000
_cell.angle_alpha   90.00
_cell.angle_beta   90.00
_cell.angle_gamma   90.00
#
_symmetry.space_group_name_H-M   'P 1'
#
loop_
_entity.id
_entity.type
_entity.pdbx_description
1 polymer ?
#
loop_
_entity_poly.entity_id
_entity_poly.type
_entity_poly.pdbx_seq_one_letter_code
_entity_poly.pdbx_strand_id
1 'polypeptide(L)'
;MKKKKQFCDYCGNPVIRKDADGKVRNVCGTCGTIFYENPLPVASSIVINEERELLLVKRKKDPYKDMWCLPMGFAESDEEVHEAALRELEEETGITGEVIRLIDVDTVDNDFYGSLVIVAYEVHATGGLLSPGDDALDARYFPINAIPELAWTSNTKAVKKYLDLYHDLWKMADAVKDLLDDKTVLPAANSDSRKQQEFLSQVLIQIIGKRMNEISRHWMNEVKALLPDLAPFSGLLLDLNRSVVRTIQFWLGRESDTLGLEEFAEYGLSMFREGVPLPSLLTALALSRKSIWLHVVRERILHAPLDIYTTLEINNRIIFFYDKINYYLVSGYLLGKKAGKNDQN
;
A
#
# COMPACT_ATOMS: atom_id res chain seq x y z
N MET A 1 -33.83 -18.13 -22.10
CA MET A 1 -33.76 -18.63 -23.50
C MET A 1 -33.60 -17.44 -24.43
N LYS A 2 -32.44 -17.31 -25.10
CA LYS A 2 -32.15 -16.22 -26.04
C LYS A 2 -33.24 -16.13 -27.11
N LYS A 3 -33.99 -15.02 -27.16
CA LYS A 3 -35.07 -14.84 -28.14
C LYS A 3 -34.45 -14.77 -29.54
N LYS A 4 -34.88 -15.66 -30.43
CA LYS A 4 -34.39 -15.69 -31.82
C LYS A 4 -35.10 -14.61 -32.65
N LYS A 5 -34.34 -13.82 -33.41
CA LYS A 5 -34.90 -12.85 -34.36
C LYS A 5 -35.49 -13.61 -35.56
N GLN A 6 -36.82 -13.63 -35.67
CA GLN A 6 -37.55 -14.36 -36.72
C GLN A 6 -37.85 -13.50 -37.95
N PHE A 7 -38.04 -12.20 -37.76
CA PHE A 7 -38.46 -11.25 -38.80
C PHE A 7 -37.57 -10.02 -38.83
N CYS A 8 -37.47 -9.39 -40.00
CA CYS A 8 -36.69 -8.19 -40.25
C CYS A 8 -37.46 -6.95 -39.79
N ASP A 9 -36.85 -6.12 -38.93
CA ASP A 9 -37.50 -4.91 -38.40
C ASP A 9 -37.77 -3.84 -39.49
N TYR A 10 -37.09 -3.93 -40.64
CA TYR A 10 -37.21 -2.96 -41.74
C TYR A 10 -38.27 -3.33 -42.79
N CYS A 11 -38.39 -4.62 -43.14
CA CYS A 11 -39.27 -5.06 -44.24
C CYS A 11 -40.25 -6.17 -43.86
N GLY A 12 -40.26 -6.63 -42.60
CA GLY A 12 -41.16 -7.67 -42.09
C GLY A 12 -40.88 -9.09 -42.60
N ASN A 13 -39.95 -9.27 -43.54
CA ASN A 13 -39.64 -10.59 -44.11
C ASN A 13 -38.82 -11.47 -43.15
N PRO A 14 -38.84 -12.81 -43.34
CA PRO A 14 -38.08 -13.74 -42.50
C PRO A 14 -36.57 -13.48 -42.50
N VAL A 15 -35.97 -13.67 -41.33
CA VAL A 15 -34.53 -13.63 -41.12
C VAL A 15 -33.97 -15.05 -41.20
N ILE A 16 -32.93 -15.23 -41.99
CA ILE A 16 -32.24 -16.51 -42.19
C ILE A 16 -30.82 -16.45 -41.61
N ARG A 17 -30.29 -17.60 -41.21
CA ARG A 17 -28.87 -17.71 -40.83
C ARG A 17 -28.04 -18.07 -42.05
N LYS A 18 -27.17 -17.16 -42.49
CA LYS A 18 -26.22 -17.41 -43.58
C LYS A 18 -24.84 -16.87 -43.23
N ASP A 19 -23.82 -17.35 -43.94
CA ASP A 19 -22.50 -16.74 -43.86
C ASP A 19 -22.58 -15.31 -44.40
N ALA A 20 -22.10 -14.37 -43.58
CA ALA A 20 -21.81 -13.00 -43.97
C ALA A 20 -20.52 -12.64 -43.26
N ASP A 21 -19.48 -12.22 -43.99
CA ASP A 21 -18.16 -11.90 -43.44
C ASP A 21 -17.55 -13.04 -42.59
N GLY A 22 -17.64 -14.29 -43.06
CA GLY A 22 -16.96 -15.45 -42.46
C GLY A 22 -17.49 -15.88 -41.09
N LYS A 23 -18.66 -15.39 -40.66
CA LYS A 23 -19.42 -16.02 -39.57
C LYS A 23 -20.91 -16.10 -39.93
N VAL A 24 -21.57 -17.11 -39.38
CA VAL A 24 -23.01 -17.32 -39.54
C VAL A 24 -23.77 -16.24 -38.77
N ARG A 25 -24.43 -15.34 -39.50
CA ARG A 25 -25.18 -14.21 -38.96
C ARG A 25 -26.66 -14.30 -39.33
N ASN A 26 -27.47 -13.58 -38.58
CA ASN A 26 -28.87 -13.34 -38.91
C ASN A 26 -28.93 -12.31 -40.04
N VAL A 27 -29.45 -12.69 -41.21
CA VAL A 27 -29.56 -11.81 -42.38
C VAL A 27 -30.98 -11.89 -42.94
N CYS A 28 -31.56 -10.75 -43.30
CA CYS A 28 -32.83 -10.76 -44.02
C CYS A 28 -32.65 -11.39 -45.40
N GLY A 29 -33.50 -12.36 -45.74
CA GLY A 29 -33.46 -13.01 -47.06
C GLY A 29 -33.82 -12.08 -48.22
N THR A 30 -34.57 -11.01 -47.96
CA THR A 30 -35.11 -10.11 -48.99
C THR A 30 -34.27 -8.85 -49.17
N CYS A 31 -34.12 -8.03 -48.12
CA CYS A 31 -33.39 -6.76 -48.23
C CYS A 31 -31.89 -6.88 -47.94
N GLY A 32 -31.42 -8.07 -47.54
CA GLY A 32 -29.99 -8.32 -47.30
C GLY A 32 -29.44 -7.72 -46.00
N THR A 33 -30.25 -7.04 -45.18
CA THR A 33 -29.81 -6.44 -43.91
C THR A 33 -29.23 -7.49 -42.97
N ILE A 34 -28.02 -7.24 -42.47
CA ILE A 34 -27.33 -8.07 -41.49
C ILE A 34 -27.67 -7.57 -40.08
N PHE A 35 -28.10 -8.48 -39.22
CA PHE A 35 -28.39 -8.22 -37.81
C PHE A 35 -27.25 -8.75 -36.95
N TYR A 36 -26.46 -7.82 -36.40
CA TYR A 36 -25.38 -8.13 -35.47
C TYR A 36 -25.94 -8.45 -34.09
N GLU A 37 -25.37 -9.46 -33.45
CA GLU A 37 -25.63 -9.78 -32.03
C GLU A 37 -24.41 -9.30 -31.23
N ASN A 38 -24.55 -8.15 -30.59
CA ASN A 38 -23.50 -7.55 -29.76
C ASN A 38 -23.79 -7.83 -28.28
N PRO A 39 -22.76 -7.91 -27.42
CA PRO A 39 -22.96 -7.94 -25.98
C PRO A 39 -23.67 -6.68 -25.50
N LEU A 40 -24.57 -6.81 -24.53
CA LEU A 40 -25.22 -5.65 -23.90
C LEU A 40 -24.33 -5.06 -22.80
N PRO A 41 -24.10 -3.73 -22.79
CA PRO A 41 -23.31 -3.08 -21.76
C PRO A 41 -24.09 -2.99 -20.44
N VAL A 42 -23.41 -3.36 -19.36
CA VAL A 42 -23.89 -3.23 -17.99
C VAL A 42 -22.82 -2.50 -17.20
N ALA A 43 -23.18 -1.39 -16.59
CA ALA A 43 -22.30 -0.57 -15.80
C ALA A 43 -22.41 -0.95 -14.32
N SER A 44 -21.29 -0.99 -13.61
CA SER A 44 -21.23 -1.37 -12.20
C SER A 44 -20.32 -0.45 -11.40
N SER A 45 -20.68 -0.20 -10.14
CA SER A 45 -20.00 0.74 -9.26
C SER A 45 -19.38 0.06 -8.04
N ILE A 46 -18.08 0.26 -7.83
CA ILE A 46 -17.36 -0.09 -6.60
C ILE A 46 -17.21 1.17 -5.78
N VAL A 47 -17.96 1.25 -4.67
CA VAL A 47 -17.91 2.36 -3.72
C VAL A 47 -17.40 1.85 -2.39
N ILE A 48 -16.29 2.41 -1.93
CA ILE A 48 -15.67 2.08 -0.64
C ILE A 48 -15.67 3.35 0.22
N ASN A 49 -16.20 3.26 1.44
CA ASN A 49 -16.20 4.39 2.37
C ASN A 49 -14.84 4.55 3.08
N GLU A 50 -14.70 5.59 3.90
CA GLU A 50 -13.47 5.87 4.65
C GLU A 50 -13.11 4.76 5.66
N GLU A 51 -14.10 4.00 6.14
CA GLU A 51 -13.94 2.87 7.05
C GLU A 51 -13.52 1.56 6.34
N ARG A 52 -13.25 1.63 5.03
CA ARG A 52 -12.93 0.48 4.16
C ARG A 52 -14.05 -0.55 4.12
N GLU A 53 -15.26 -0.07 3.88
CA GLU A 53 -16.44 -0.90 3.68
C GLU A 53 -16.99 -0.73 2.27
N LEU A 54 -17.33 -1.84 1.62
CA LEU A 54 -17.89 -1.92 0.29
C LEU A 54 -19.41 -1.77 0.34
N LEU A 55 -19.94 -0.82 -0.43
CA LEU A 55 -21.37 -0.69 -0.66
C LEU A 55 -21.87 -1.81 -1.55
N LEU A 56 -22.89 -2.52 -1.08
CA LEU A 56 -23.57 -3.56 -1.84
C LEU A 56 -25.09 -3.36 -1.77
N VAL A 57 -25.77 -3.85 -2.80
CA VAL A 57 -27.24 -3.93 -2.87
C VAL A 57 -27.68 -5.39 -2.87
N LYS A 58 -28.83 -5.65 -2.26
CA LYS A 58 -29.45 -6.98 -2.21
C LYS A 58 -30.52 -7.08 -3.27
N ARG A 59 -30.41 -8.06 -4.17
CA ARG A 59 -31.30 -8.18 -5.32
C ARG A 59 -32.72 -8.59 -4.94
N LYS A 60 -33.71 -7.88 -5.49
CA LYS A 60 -35.15 -8.17 -5.30
C LYS A 60 -35.74 -9.18 -6.27
N LYS A 61 -35.14 -9.32 -7.46
CA LYS A 61 -35.66 -10.10 -8.59
C LYS A 61 -34.66 -11.17 -9.05
N ASP A 62 -35.19 -12.20 -9.71
CA ASP A 62 -34.37 -13.19 -10.41
C ASP A 62 -33.64 -12.58 -11.62
N PRO A 63 -32.49 -13.15 -12.02
CA PRO A 63 -31.76 -14.24 -11.35
C PRO A 63 -31.06 -13.76 -10.07
N TYR A 64 -30.64 -14.70 -9.21
CA TYR A 64 -29.90 -14.43 -7.96
C TYR A 64 -30.66 -13.55 -6.97
N LYS A 65 -31.97 -13.76 -6.87
CA LYS A 65 -32.79 -13.12 -5.84
C LYS A 65 -32.18 -13.37 -4.46
N ASP A 66 -32.26 -12.36 -3.59
CA ASP A 66 -31.72 -12.36 -2.22
C ASP A 66 -30.19 -12.41 -2.09
N MET A 67 -29.44 -12.45 -3.19
CA MET A 67 -27.98 -12.33 -3.18
C MET A 67 -27.54 -10.86 -3.22
N TRP A 68 -26.32 -10.61 -2.72
CA TRP A 68 -25.69 -9.30 -2.74
C TRP A 68 -24.89 -9.07 -4.00
N CYS A 69 -24.80 -7.81 -4.43
CA CYS A 69 -24.00 -7.42 -5.57
C CYS A 69 -23.56 -5.96 -5.49
N LEU A 70 -22.63 -5.58 -6.36
CA LEU A 70 -22.34 -4.18 -6.62
C LEU A 70 -23.59 -3.52 -7.23
N PRO A 71 -23.83 -2.24 -6.96
CA PRO A 71 -24.80 -1.46 -7.71
C PRO A 71 -24.49 -1.53 -9.20
N MET A 72 -25.48 -1.92 -10.02
CA MET A 72 -25.26 -2.12 -11.45
C MET A 72 -26.54 -2.24 -12.27
N GLY A 73 -26.49 -1.75 -13.50
CA GLY A 73 -27.59 -1.87 -14.45
C GLY A 73 -27.18 -1.63 -15.90
N PHE A 74 -28.14 -1.73 -16.80
CA PHE A 74 -27.89 -1.61 -18.23
C PHE A 74 -27.62 -0.15 -18.59
N ALA A 75 -26.64 0.09 -19.46
CA ALA A 75 -26.51 1.42 -20.05
C ALA A 75 -27.64 1.64 -21.07
N GLU A 76 -28.26 2.81 -21.00
CA GLU A 76 -29.24 3.27 -21.97
C GLU A 76 -28.57 3.81 -23.23
N SER A 77 -29.35 4.05 -24.29
CA SER A 77 -28.80 4.39 -25.62
C SER A 77 -28.36 5.85 -25.75
N ASP A 78 -28.75 6.71 -24.82
CA ASP A 78 -28.54 8.15 -24.80
C ASP A 78 -27.60 8.63 -23.67
N GLU A 79 -26.93 7.70 -22.98
CA GLU A 79 -25.94 7.98 -21.93
C GLU A 79 -24.59 7.30 -22.21
N GLU A 80 -23.53 7.84 -21.62
CA GLU A 80 -22.23 7.17 -21.58
C GLU A 80 -22.24 6.02 -20.54
N VAL A 81 -21.46 4.96 -20.76
CA VAL A 81 -21.48 3.76 -19.89
C VAL A 81 -21.10 4.08 -18.43
N HIS A 82 -20.26 5.09 -18.22
CA HIS A 82 -19.87 5.52 -16.87
C HIS A 82 -20.95 6.38 -16.20
N GLU A 83 -21.77 7.10 -16.98
CA GLU A 83 -22.95 7.83 -16.49
C GLU A 83 -24.02 6.84 -16.02
N ALA A 84 -24.22 5.75 -16.77
CA ALA A 84 -25.07 4.64 -16.35
C ALA A 84 -24.65 4.08 -14.97
N ALA A 85 -23.35 3.96 -14.71
CA ALA A 85 -22.85 3.49 -13.41
C ALA A 85 -23.26 4.40 -12.25
N LEU A 86 -23.27 5.72 -12.48
CA LEU A 86 -23.65 6.72 -11.49
C LEU A 86 -25.17 6.79 -11.30
N ARG A 87 -25.93 6.74 -12.40
CA ARG A 87 -27.39 6.68 -12.38
C ARG A 87 -27.88 5.45 -11.61
N GLU A 88 -27.38 4.27 -11.94
CA GLU A 88 -27.75 3.01 -11.26
C GLU A 88 -27.31 3.00 -9.80
N LEU A 89 -26.15 3.60 -9.47
CA LEU A 89 -25.73 3.76 -8.08
C LEU A 89 -26.75 4.61 -7.31
N GLU A 90 -27.15 5.77 -7.84
CA GLU A 90 -28.13 6.65 -7.20
C GLU A 90 -29.49 5.98 -7.10
N GLU A 91 -29.97 5.35 -8.18
CA GLU A 91 -31.26 4.67 -8.22
C GLU A 91 -31.34 3.51 -7.24
N GLU A 92 -30.30 2.67 -7.12
CA GLU A 92 -30.34 1.47 -6.28
C GLU A 92 -29.96 1.72 -4.81
N THR A 93 -29.22 2.79 -4.51
CA THR A 93 -28.65 3.04 -3.16
C THR A 93 -28.94 4.42 -2.58
N GLY A 94 -29.41 5.39 -3.37
CA GLY A 94 -29.54 6.79 -2.97
C GLY A 94 -28.21 7.53 -2.80
N ILE A 95 -27.09 6.93 -3.17
CA ILE A 95 -25.74 7.51 -3.08
C ILE A 95 -25.37 8.16 -4.41
N THR A 96 -24.86 9.39 -4.33
CA THR A 96 -24.29 10.11 -5.50
C THR A 96 -22.78 10.03 -5.46
N GLY A 97 -22.13 10.06 -6.62
CA GLY A 97 -20.68 9.98 -6.68
C GLY A 97 -20.07 10.45 -7.99
N GLU A 98 -18.75 10.39 -8.04
CA GLU A 98 -17.93 10.70 -9.21
C GLU A 98 -17.06 9.50 -9.58
N VAL A 99 -17.00 9.18 -10.88
CA VAL A 99 -16.16 8.09 -11.38
C VAL A 99 -14.69 8.49 -11.28
N ILE A 100 -13.90 7.66 -10.60
CA ILE A 100 -12.46 7.84 -10.46
C ILE A 100 -11.71 7.16 -11.61
N ARG A 101 -12.01 5.88 -11.85
CA ARG A 101 -11.36 5.08 -12.90
C ARG A 101 -12.15 3.83 -13.24
N LEU A 102 -11.82 3.25 -14.40
CA LEU A 102 -12.20 1.89 -14.77
C LEU A 102 -11.35 0.87 -13.98
N ILE A 103 -11.99 -0.13 -13.37
CA ILE A 103 -11.32 -1.21 -12.62
C ILE A 103 -11.31 -2.51 -13.41
N ASP A 104 -12.44 -2.88 -14.03
CA ASP A 104 -12.53 -4.13 -14.78
C ASP A 104 -13.53 -4.08 -15.93
N VAL A 105 -13.30 -4.92 -16.94
CA VAL A 105 -14.24 -5.26 -18.00
C VAL A 105 -14.29 -6.77 -18.12
N ASP A 106 -15.45 -7.36 -17.86
CA ASP A 106 -15.67 -8.81 -17.95
C ASP A 106 -16.81 -9.13 -18.91
N THR A 107 -16.80 -10.32 -19.49
CA THR A 107 -17.88 -10.81 -20.36
C THR A 107 -18.57 -11.99 -19.70
N VAL A 108 -19.89 -11.92 -19.59
CA VAL A 108 -20.72 -12.96 -18.96
C VAL A 108 -21.80 -13.41 -19.93
N ASP A 109 -21.91 -14.71 -20.14
CA ASP A 109 -23.03 -15.28 -20.88
C ASP A 109 -24.26 -15.42 -19.98
N ASN A 110 -25.38 -14.89 -20.44
CA ASN A 110 -26.66 -14.91 -19.75
C ASN A 110 -27.72 -15.61 -20.61
N ASP A 111 -28.46 -16.54 -20.02
CA ASP A 111 -29.47 -17.33 -20.75
C ASP A 111 -30.63 -16.52 -21.32
N PHE A 112 -30.91 -15.34 -20.74
CA PHE A 112 -32.00 -14.46 -21.13
C PHE A 112 -31.53 -13.37 -22.10
N TYR A 113 -30.48 -12.65 -21.72
CA TYR A 113 -29.97 -11.48 -22.45
C TYR A 113 -28.90 -11.82 -23.51
N GLY A 114 -28.34 -13.03 -23.49
CA GLY A 114 -27.19 -13.40 -24.31
C GLY A 114 -25.89 -12.92 -23.66
N SER A 115 -24.94 -12.45 -24.46
CA SER A 115 -23.66 -11.98 -23.95
C SER A 115 -23.83 -10.61 -23.30
N LEU A 116 -23.27 -10.42 -22.11
CA LEU A 116 -23.21 -9.16 -21.38
C LEU A 116 -21.75 -8.73 -21.24
N VAL A 117 -21.49 -7.43 -21.38
CA VAL A 117 -20.20 -6.84 -21.01
C VAL A 117 -20.39 -6.02 -19.75
N ILE A 118 -19.79 -6.47 -18.65
CA ILE A 118 -19.86 -5.81 -17.35
C ILE A 118 -18.66 -4.87 -17.22
N VAL A 119 -18.91 -3.58 -17.06
CA VAL A 119 -17.90 -2.53 -16.94
C VAL A 119 -17.94 -1.99 -15.52
N ALA A 120 -16.91 -2.30 -14.72
CA ALA A 120 -16.84 -1.95 -13.31
C ALA A 120 -15.96 -0.73 -13.08
N TYR A 121 -16.52 0.31 -12.47
CA TYR A 121 -15.86 1.56 -12.13
C TYR A 121 -15.62 1.68 -10.63
N GLU A 122 -14.51 2.30 -10.26
CA GLU A 122 -14.34 2.88 -8.93
C GLU A 122 -15.07 4.22 -8.89
N VAL A 123 -15.93 4.39 -7.88
CA VAL A 123 -16.71 5.61 -7.68
C VAL A 123 -16.43 6.16 -6.28
N HIS A 124 -16.10 7.44 -6.22
CA HIS A 124 -16.01 8.18 -4.96
C HIS A 124 -17.39 8.74 -4.63
N ALA A 125 -17.96 8.34 -3.49
CA ALA A 125 -19.22 8.88 -3.01
C ALA A 125 -19.05 10.36 -2.61
N THR A 126 -19.88 11.23 -3.19
CA THR A 126 -19.87 12.68 -2.94
C THR A 126 -21.04 13.15 -2.09
N GLY A 127 -22.06 12.29 -1.90
CA GLY A 127 -23.25 12.61 -1.12
C GLY A 127 -24.33 11.53 -1.23
N GLY A 128 -25.55 11.93 -0.90
CA GLY A 128 -26.71 11.03 -0.87
C GLY A 128 -27.02 10.47 0.52
N LEU A 129 -28.16 9.81 0.63
CA LEU A 129 -28.58 9.11 1.84
C LEU A 129 -28.79 7.64 1.48
N LEU A 130 -28.07 6.76 2.16
CA LEU A 130 -28.16 5.34 1.91
C LEU A 130 -29.59 4.83 2.13
N SER A 131 -30.24 4.41 1.06
CA SER A 131 -31.56 3.80 1.07
C SER A 131 -31.71 2.85 -0.12
N PRO A 132 -32.28 1.65 0.07
CA PRO A 132 -32.52 0.75 -1.06
C PRO A 132 -33.53 1.35 -2.03
N GLY A 133 -33.16 1.32 -3.31
CA GLY A 133 -33.98 1.73 -4.44
C GLY A 133 -35.04 0.73 -4.90
N ASP A 134 -35.62 1.00 -6.06
CA ASP A 134 -36.78 0.27 -6.58
C ASP A 134 -36.54 -1.24 -6.77
N ASP A 135 -35.33 -1.60 -7.21
CA ASP A 135 -34.92 -2.96 -7.53
C ASP A 135 -33.99 -3.61 -6.49
N ALA A 136 -33.67 -2.88 -5.42
CA ALA A 136 -32.94 -3.38 -4.25
C ALA A 136 -33.89 -3.70 -3.08
N LEU A 137 -33.66 -4.83 -2.41
CA LEU A 137 -34.33 -5.15 -1.13
C LEU A 137 -33.65 -4.46 0.05
N ASP A 138 -32.36 -4.22 -0.07
CA ASP A 138 -31.51 -3.68 0.98
C ASP A 138 -30.25 -3.09 0.33
N ALA A 139 -29.64 -2.10 0.98
CA ALA A 139 -28.40 -1.46 0.55
C ALA A 139 -27.56 -1.18 1.80
N ARG A 140 -26.34 -1.73 1.86
CA ARG A 140 -25.48 -1.59 3.05
C ARG A 140 -23.99 -1.68 2.74
N TYR A 141 -23.22 -1.12 3.65
CA TYR A 141 -21.77 -1.25 3.67
C TYR A 141 -21.35 -2.56 4.34
N PHE A 142 -20.30 -3.18 3.80
CA PHE A 142 -19.67 -4.38 4.33
C PHE A 142 -18.17 -4.19 4.45
N PRO A 143 -17.56 -4.52 5.60
CA PRO A 143 -16.10 -4.51 5.72
C PRO A 143 -15.45 -5.31 4.60
N ILE A 144 -14.36 -4.78 4.00
CA ILE A 144 -13.64 -5.45 2.90
C ILE A 144 -13.10 -6.84 3.26
N ASN A 145 -12.98 -7.15 4.55
CA ASN A 145 -12.56 -8.46 5.07
C ASN A 145 -13.73 -9.42 5.37
N ALA A 146 -14.97 -8.96 5.20
CA ALA A 146 -16.20 -9.69 5.50
C ALA A 146 -17.26 -9.53 4.39
N ILE A 147 -16.80 -9.40 3.13
CA ILE A 147 -17.67 -9.32 1.96
C ILE A 147 -18.43 -10.64 1.78
N PRO A 148 -19.77 -10.63 1.64
CA PRO A 148 -20.56 -11.82 1.42
C PRO A 148 -20.31 -12.41 0.03
N GLU A 149 -20.83 -13.61 -0.21
CA GLU A 149 -20.87 -14.16 -1.57
C GLU A 149 -21.69 -13.25 -2.50
N LEU A 150 -21.09 -12.89 -3.65
CA LEU A 150 -21.71 -12.00 -4.62
C LEU A 150 -22.46 -12.79 -5.69
N ALA A 151 -23.57 -12.22 -6.16
CA ALA A 151 -24.46 -12.82 -7.16
C ALA A 151 -23.75 -13.17 -8.48
N TRP A 152 -22.73 -12.40 -8.85
CA TRP A 152 -22.01 -12.57 -10.12
C TRP A 152 -20.51 -12.65 -9.93
N THR A 153 -19.88 -13.56 -10.67
CA THR A 153 -18.43 -13.76 -10.65
C THR A 153 -17.67 -12.56 -11.19
N SER A 154 -18.25 -11.78 -12.12
CA SER A 154 -17.71 -10.51 -12.60
C SER A 154 -17.49 -9.52 -11.45
N ASN A 155 -18.44 -9.42 -10.52
CA ASN A 155 -18.34 -8.53 -9.37
C ASN A 155 -17.22 -8.99 -8.44
N THR A 156 -17.13 -10.30 -8.16
CA THR A 156 -16.04 -10.86 -7.35
C THR A 156 -14.67 -10.58 -7.95
N LYS A 157 -14.51 -10.71 -9.28
CA LYS A 157 -13.26 -10.39 -9.98
C LYS A 157 -12.93 -8.90 -9.89
N ALA A 158 -13.90 -8.03 -10.13
CA ALA A 158 -13.72 -6.58 -10.09
C ALA A 158 -13.34 -6.10 -8.68
N VAL A 159 -14.06 -6.57 -7.65
CA VAL A 159 -13.73 -6.30 -6.24
C VAL A 159 -12.33 -6.78 -5.90
N LYS A 160 -11.95 -7.99 -6.32
CA LYS A 160 -10.59 -8.49 -6.09
C LYS A 160 -9.53 -7.58 -6.71
N LYS A 161 -9.70 -7.16 -7.97
CA LYS A 161 -8.78 -6.24 -8.64
C LYS A 161 -8.68 -4.89 -7.92
N TYR A 162 -9.81 -4.38 -7.41
CA TYR A 162 -9.82 -3.18 -6.57
C TYR A 162 -9.00 -3.38 -5.29
N LEU A 163 -9.24 -4.48 -4.55
CA LEU A 163 -8.52 -4.78 -3.31
C LEU A 163 -7.02 -4.95 -3.57
N ASP A 164 -6.63 -5.61 -4.66
CA ASP A 164 -5.22 -5.78 -5.05
C ASP A 164 -4.57 -4.42 -5.37
N LEU A 165 -5.29 -3.50 -6.00
CA LEU A 165 -4.80 -2.14 -6.30
C LEU A 165 -4.50 -1.32 -5.04
N TYR A 166 -5.35 -1.45 -4.00
CA TYR A 166 -5.25 -0.68 -2.76
C TYR A 166 -4.53 -1.39 -1.62
N HIS A 167 -4.21 -2.68 -1.78
CA HIS A 167 -3.61 -3.52 -0.74
C HIS A 167 -2.38 -2.88 -0.09
N ASP A 168 -1.43 -2.40 -0.90
CA ASP A 168 -0.19 -1.82 -0.38
C ASP A 168 -0.44 -0.47 0.30
N LEU A 169 -1.32 0.37 -0.27
CA LEU A 169 -1.66 1.67 0.29
C LEU A 169 -2.31 1.55 1.67
N TRP A 170 -3.27 0.63 1.81
CA TRP A 170 -3.94 0.38 3.08
C TRP A 170 -3.01 -0.23 4.11
N LYS A 171 -2.13 -1.15 3.71
CA LYS A 171 -1.07 -1.66 4.61
C LYS A 171 -0.14 -0.54 5.09
N MET A 172 0.19 0.42 4.24
CA MET A 172 0.98 1.60 4.65
C MET A 172 0.22 2.47 5.64
N ALA A 173 -1.04 2.80 5.35
CA ALA A 173 -1.87 3.62 6.23
C ALA A 173 -2.05 2.96 7.61
N ASP A 174 -2.22 1.64 7.66
CA ASP A 174 -2.34 0.89 8.91
C ASP A 174 -1.03 0.94 9.72
N ALA A 175 0.11 0.70 9.08
CA ALA A 175 1.41 0.78 9.76
C ALA A 175 1.70 2.19 10.31
N VAL A 176 1.29 3.24 9.58
CA VAL A 176 1.40 4.64 10.06
C VAL A 176 0.49 4.87 11.25
N LYS A 177 -0.76 4.41 11.19
CA LYS A 177 -1.74 4.56 12.27
C LYS A 177 -1.26 3.88 13.54
N ASP A 178 -0.77 2.64 13.44
CA ASP A 178 -0.20 1.89 14.56
C ASP A 178 0.99 2.63 15.20
N LEU A 179 1.83 3.29 14.38
CA LEU A 179 2.97 4.09 14.87
C LEU A 179 2.52 5.38 15.59
N LEU A 180 1.41 5.99 15.17
CA LEU A 180 0.89 7.24 15.74
C LEU A 180 0.05 6.99 16.99
N ASP A 181 -0.73 5.90 17.03
CA ASP A 181 -1.57 5.52 18.17
C ASP A 181 -0.74 5.06 19.39
N ASP A 182 0.53 4.67 19.18
CA ASP A 182 1.49 4.31 20.24
C ASP A 182 1.85 5.49 21.18
N LYS A 183 1.40 6.73 20.88
CA LYS A 183 1.53 7.89 21.78
C LYS A 183 0.33 8.10 22.70
N THR A 184 -0.72 7.29 22.58
CA THR A 184 -1.92 7.37 23.44
C THR A 184 -2.33 5.98 23.96
N VAL A 185 -1.72 5.60 25.09
CA VAL A 185 -2.24 4.64 26.07
C VAL A 185 -2.21 3.15 25.65
N LEU A 186 -1.26 2.39 26.21
CA LEU A 186 -1.35 0.92 26.38
C LEU A 186 -2.70 0.57 27.03
N PRO A 187 -3.53 -0.30 26.41
CA PRO A 187 -3.41 -1.73 26.70
C PRO A 187 -3.67 -2.68 25.52
N ALA A 188 -2.99 -3.83 25.57
CA ALA A 188 -3.17 -5.04 24.76
C ALA A 188 -2.97 -4.87 23.23
N ALA A 189 -1.71 -5.06 22.84
CA ALA A 189 -1.27 -5.16 21.45
C ALA A 189 -2.17 -6.04 20.58
N ASN A 190 -2.65 -5.46 19.47
CA ASN A 190 -3.14 -6.22 18.34
C ASN A 190 -1.99 -7.06 17.76
N SER A 191 -2.26 -8.33 17.48
CA SER A 191 -1.24 -9.29 17.06
C SER A 191 -0.59 -9.01 15.71
N ASP A 192 -1.19 -8.16 14.88
CA ASP A 192 -0.69 -7.86 13.54
C ASP A 192 0.25 -6.64 13.48
N SER A 193 0.08 -5.64 14.35
CA SER A 193 1.01 -4.51 14.46
C SER A 193 2.38 -4.97 14.97
N ARG A 194 2.39 -5.90 15.93
CA ARG A 194 3.62 -6.59 16.39
C ARG A 194 4.32 -7.36 15.28
N LYS A 195 3.59 -8.11 14.45
CA LYS A 195 4.19 -8.86 13.33
C LYS A 195 4.81 -7.94 12.29
N GLN A 196 4.19 -6.78 12.03
CA GLN A 196 4.72 -5.82 11.07
C GLN A 196 5.99 -5.13 11.60
N GLN A 197 6.00 -4.67 12.85
CA GLN A 197 7.21 -4.15 13.49
C GLN A 197 8.33 -5.20 13.54
N GLU A 198 8.02 -6.44 13.91
CA GLU A 198 8.99 -7.55 13.89
C GLU A 198 9.53 -7.82 12.48
N PHE A 199 8.69 -7.78 11.44
CA PHE A 199 9.12 -7.98 10.06
C PHE A 199 10.08 -6.88 9.59
N LEU A 200 9.76 -5.61 9.85
CA LEU A 200 10.62 -4.47 9.48
C LEU A 200 11.96 -4.52 10.20
N SER A 201 11.93 -4.83 11.50
CA SER A 201 13.12 -5.04 12.32
C SER A 201 13.96 -6.23 11.85
N GLN A 202 13.34 -7.35 11.46
CA GLN A 202 14.04 -8.52 10.94
C GLN A 202 14.72 -8.25 9.59
N VAL A 203 14.06 -7.54 8.68
CA VAL A 203 14.68 -7.19 7.38
C VAL A 203 15.91 -6.30 7.59
N LEU A 204 15.82 -5.33 8.49
CA LEU A 204 16.96 -4.47 8.82
C LEU A 204 18.11 -5.20 9.47
N ILE A 205 17.82 -6.05 10.47
CA ILE A 205 18.83 -6.86 11.15
C ILE A 205 19.56 -7.74 10.13
N GLN A 206 18.84 -8.31 9.17
CA GLN A 206 19.43 -9.11 8.09
C GLN A 206 20.31 -8.28 7.14
N ILE A 207 19.85 -7.10 6.69
CA ILE A 207 20.61 -6.25 5.76
C ILE A 207 21.88 -5.72 6.44
N ILE A 208 21.75 -5.11 7.62
CA ILE A 208 22.87 -4.56 8.37
C ILE A 208 23.83 -5.68 8.79
N GLY A 209 23.30 -6.83 9.22
CA GLY A 209 24.11 -7.95 9.69
C GLY A 209 24.91 -8.65 8.61
N LYS A 210 24.34 -8.90 7.43
CA LYS A 210 25.05 -9.57 6.32
C LYS A 210 26.23 -8.75 5.79
N ARG A 211 26.22 -7.43 5.97
CA ARG A 211 27.13 -6.50 5.29
C ARG A 211 27.87 -5.54 6.23
N MET A 212 27.80 -5.75 7.55
CA MET A 212 28.44 -4.89 8.57
C MET A 212 29.92 -4.58 8.26
N ASN A 213 30.66 -5.58 7.78
CA ASN A 213 32.07 -5.42 7.41
C ASN A 213 32.28 -4.50 6.21
N GLU A 214 31.38 -4.54 5.23
CA GLU A 214 31.42 -3.66 4.06
C GLU A 214 31.06 -2.23 4.44
N ILE A 215 29.97 -2.05 5.22
CA ILE A 215 29.55 -0.74 5.73
C ILE A 215 30.67 -0.08 6.51
N SER A 216 31.29 -0.80 7.45
CA SER A 216 32.39 -0.29 8.29
C SER A 216 33.63 0.07 7.45
N ARG A 217 33.93 -0.73 6.42
CA ARG A 217 35.07 -0.48 5.51
C ARG A 217 34.84 0.76 4.66
N HIS A 218 33.65 0.91 4.08
CA HIS A 218 33.28 2.08 3.29
C HIS A 218 33.32 3.35 4.13
N TRP A 219 32.75 3.28 5.33
CA TRP A 219 32.78 4.37 6.29
C TRP A 219 34.22 4.79 6.63
N MET A 220 35.10 3.85 7.00
CA MET A 220 36.47 4.17 7.38
C MET A 220 37.29 4.76 6.23
N ASN A 221 37.04 4.32 4.99
CA ASN A 221 37.65 4.92 3.81
C ASN A 221 37.22 6.38 3.62
N GLU A 222 35.94 6.68 3.84
CA GLU A 222 35.39 8.03 3.75
C GLU A 222 35.92 8.94 4.87
N VAL A 223 36.02 8.41 6.11
CA VAL A 223 36.63 9.12 7.25
C VAL A 223 38.07 9.48 6.95
N LYS A 224 38.89 8.53 6.46
CA LYS A 224 40.30 8.82 6.11
C LYS A 224 40.45 9.86 5.01
N ALA A 225 39.52 9.89 4.06
CA ALA A 225 39.54 10.84 2.95
C ALA A 225 39.13 12.25 3.37
N LEU A 226 38.12 12.39 4.24
CA LEU A 226 37.53 13.68 4.61
C LEU A 226 38.06 14.25 5.93
N LEU A 227 38.58 13.41 6.82
CA LEU A 227 39.01 13.74 8.18
C LEU A 227 40.41 13.15 8.44
N PRO A 228 41.47 13.68 7.80
CA PRO A 228 42.83 13.15 7.92
C PRO A 228 43.41 13.25 9.34
N ASP A 229 42.92 14.19 10.15
CA ASP A 229 43.24 14.34 11.57
C ASP A 229 42.80 13.13 12.41
N LEU A 230 41.84 12.35 11.92
CA LEU A 230 41.36 11.13 12.56
C LEU A 230 42.13 9.87 12.16
N ALA A 231 43.01 9.93 11.16
CA ALA A 231 43.74 8.76 10.67
C ALA A 231 44.52 7.98 11.76
N PRO A 232 45.19 8.64 12.74
CA PRO A 232 45.89 7.95 13.83
C PRO A 232 44.95 7.13 14.73
N PHE A 233 43.68 7.51 14.82
CA PHE A 233 42.69 6.91 15.71
C PHE A 233 41.82 5.85 15.03
N SER A 234 42.25 5.34 13.85
CA SER A 234 41.48 4.39 13.04
C SER A 234 41.00 3.16 13.82
N GLY A 235 41.84 2.62 14.73
CA GLY A 235 41.46 1.46 15.57
C GLY A 235 40.29 1.78 16.50
N LEU A 236 40.43 2.85 17.29
CA LEU A 236 39.43 3.31 18.25
C LEU A 236 38.10 3.67 17.55
N LEU A 237 38.18 4.29 16.37
CA LEU A 237 37.02 4.62 15.54
C LEU A 237 36.31 3.37 14.99
N LEU A 238 37.06 2.36 14.53
CA LEU A 238 36.46 1.10 14.09
C LEU A 238 35.74 0.37 15.23
N ASP A 239 36.31 0.38 16.43
CA ASP A 239 35.69 -0.26 17.59
C ASP A 239 34.39 0.46 18.00
N LEU A 240 34.40 1.81 18.02
CA LEU A 240 33.20 2.61 18.22
C LEU A 240 32.14 2.28 17.16
N ASN A 241 32.51 2.26 15.88
CA ASN A 241 31.58 2.00 14.79
C ASN A 241 30.93 0.62 14.87
N ARG A 242 31.73 -0.40 15.19
CA ARG A 242 31.23 -1.76 15.42
C ARG A 242 30.26 -1.82 16.59
N SER A 243 30.55 -1.10 17.68
CA SER A 243 29.63 -1.00 18.81
C SER A 243 28.32 -0.31 18.38
N VAL A 244 28.39 0.82 17.67
CA VAL A 244 27.21 1.51 17.11
C VAL A 244 26.37 0.57 16.24
N VAL A 245 26.98 -0.11 15.26
CA VAL A 245 26.24 -1.00 14.35
C VAL A 245 25.60 -2.17 15.11
N ARG A 246 26.32 -2.76 16.07
CA ARG A 246 25.79 -3.84 16.91
C ARG A 246 24.61 -3.37 17.76
N THR A 247 24.71 -2.19 18.38
CA THR A 247 23.63 -1.65 19.21
C THR A 247 22.43 -1.25 18.36
N ILE A 248 22.62 -0.75 17.13
CA ILE A 248 21.53 -0.54 16.16
C ILE A 248 20.81 -1.87 15.88
N GLN A 249 21.52 -2.96 15.64
CA GLN A 249 20.90 -4.26 15.38
C GLN A 249 20.07 -4.75 16.58
N PHE A 250 20.55 -4.53 17.81
CA PHE A 250 19.84 -4.90 19.02
C PHE A 250 18.61 -4.01 19.27
N TRP A 251 18.76 -2.70 19.07
CA TRP A 251 17.72 -1.70 19.30
C TRP A 251 16.60 -1.78 18.26
N LEU A 252 16.93 -2.10 17.01
CA LEU A 252 15.91 -2.40 16.02
C LEU A 252 15.08 -3.63 16.42
N GLY A 253 15.66 -4.59 17.15
CA GLY A 253 14.96 -5.80 17.59
C GLY A 253 14.16 -5.72 18.89
N ARG A 254 14.19 -4.61 19.65
CA ARG A 254 13.52 -4.48 20.97
C ARG A 254 13.04 -3.06 21.28
N GLU A 255 11.90 -2.93 21.96
CA GLU A 255 11.30 -1.65 22.41
C GLU A 255 12.08 -0.91 23.53
N SER A 256 13.21 -1.44 24.01
CA SER A 256 13.90 -0.80 25.14
C SER A 256 14.75 0.40 24.68
N ASP A 257 14.29 1.59 25.05
CA ASP A 257 14.79 2.87 24.56
C ASP A 257 16.21 3.28 25.03
N THR A 258 16.77 2.59 26.04
CA THR A 258 18.00 3.01 26.72
C THR A 258 19.06 1.92 26.91
N LEU A 259 18.73 0.65 26.66
CA LEU A 259 19.65 -0.46 26.96
C LEU A 259 20.91 -0.39 26.08
N GLY A 260 22.09 -0.31 26.71
CA GLY A 260 23.39 -0.32 26.02
C GLY A 260 23.89 1.03 25.51
N LEU A 261 23.16 2.13 25.73
CA LEU A 261 23.61 3.46 25.29
C LEU A 261 24.66 4.08 26.24
N GLU A 262 24.71 3.65 27.48
CA GLU A 262 25.63 4.15 28.51
C GLU A 262 27.10 3.84 28.18
N GLU A 263 27.37 2.73 27.49
CA GLU A 263 28.71 2.34 27.02
C GLU A 263 29.34 3.43 26.12
N PHE A 264 28.53 4.18 25.38
CA PHE A 264 29.05 5.26 24.53
C PHE A 264 29.63 6.43 25.33
N ALA A 265 29.25 6.60 26.60
CA ALA A 265 29.91 7.56 27.48
C ALA A 265 31.35 7.13 27.80
N GLU A 266 31.62 5.83 27.94
CA GLU A 266 32.98 5.31 28.15
C GLU A 266 33.84 5.51 26.90
N TYR A 267 33.29 5.26 25.71
CA TYR A 267 33.94 5.62 24.45
C TYR A 267 34.25 7.11 24.37
N GLY A 268 33.31 7.98 24.77
CA GLY A 268 33.52 9.42 24.84
C GLY A 268 34.71 9.81 25.72
N LEU A 269 34.82 9.19 26.89
CA LEU A 269 35.94 9.40 27.81
C LEU A 269 37.27 8.91 27.23
N SER A 270 37.28 7.74 26.58
CA SER A 270 38.47 7.18 25.92
C SER A 270 38.94 8.10 24.77
N MET A 271 38.02 8.58 23.94
CA MET A 271 38.30 9.52 22.85
C MET A 271 38.94 10.82 23.37
N PHE A 272 38.49 11.33 24.52
CA PHE A 272 39.12 12.48 25.16
C PHE A 272 40.56 12.18 25.63
N ARG A 273 40.77 11.04 26.28
CA ARG A 273 42.10 10.62 26.79
C ARG A 273 43.13 10.47 25.66
N GLU A 274 42.70 9.93 24.53
CA GLU A 274 43.53 9.75 23.32
C GLU A 274 43.70 11.06 22.52
N GLY A 275 43.03 12.15 22.91
CA GLY A 275 43.17 13.46 22.26
C GLY A 275 42.40 13.61 20.94
N VAL A 276 41.35 12.79 20.72
CA VAL A 276 40.55 12.84 19.49
C VAL A 276 39.75 14.14 19.42
N PRO A 277 39.80 14.91 18.32
CA PRO A 277 38.99 16.13 18.18
C PRO A 277 37.49 15.85 18.13
N LEU A 278 36.73 16.42 19.09
CA LEU A 278 35.28 16.21 19.18
C LEU A 278 34.50 16.58 17.90
N PRO A 279 34.78 17.71 17.21
CA PRO A 279 34.06 18.05 15.97
C PRO A 279 34.25 17.01 14.86
N SER A 280 35.48 16.51 14.71
CA SER A 280 35.81 15.47 13.73
C SER A 280 35.14 14.15 14.10
N LEU A 281 35.09 13.80 15.39
CA LEU A 281 34.41 12.61 15.89
C LEU A 281 32.90 12.62 15.60
N LEU A 282 32.22 13.74 15.83
CA LEU A 282 30.79 13.88 15.50
C LEU A 282 30.54 13.79 13.98
N THR A 283 31.45 14.36 13.19
CA THR A 283 31.39 14.25 11.72
C THR A 283 31.60 12.81 11.27
N ALA A 284 32.51 12.06 11.89
CA ALA A 284 32.71 10.65 11.62
C ALA A 284 31.45 9.83 11.94
N LEU A 285 30.72 10.12 13.03
CA LEU A 285 29.43 9.48 13.32
C LEU A 285 28.35 9.82 12.29
N ALA A 286 28.30 11.06 11.80
CA ALA A 286 27.40 11.45 10.71
C ALA A 286 27.69 10.67 9.40
N LEU A 287 28.97 10.46 9.07
CA LEU A 287 29.39 9.62 7.94
C LEU A 287 29.02 8.15 8.13
N SER A 288 29.04 7.66 9.38
CA SER A 288 28.60 6.29 9.68
C SER A 288 27.11 6.12 9.39
N ARG A 289 26.29 7.07 9.83
CA ARG A 289 24.84 7.07 9.55
C ARG A 289 24.58 7.08 8.05
N LYS A 290 25.28 7.95 7.31
CA LYS A 290 25.22 8.01 5.83
C LYS A 290 25.60 6.67 5.19
N SER A 291 26.65 6.01 5.67
CA SER A 291 27.12 4.73 5.12
C SER A 291 26.08 3.61 5.30
N ILE A 292 25.42 3.56 6.47
CA ILE A 292 24.32 2.62 6.70
C ILE A 292 23.15 2.92 5.76
N TRP A 293 22.75 4.19 5.66
CA TRP A 293 21.65 4.62 4.80
C TRP A 293 21.87 4.25 3.32
N LEU A 294 23.01 4.60 2.76
CA LEU A 294 23.33 4.31 1.36
C LEU A 294 23.34 2.81 1.06
N HIS A 295 23.72 1.98 2.03
CA HIS A 295 23.70 0.54 1.87
C HIS A 295 22.27 -0.02 1.86
N VAL A 296 21.40 0.47 2.76
CA VAL A 296 19.98 0.11 2.79
C VAL A 296 19.27 0.49 1.49
N VAL A 297 19.52 1.69 0.97
CA VAL A 297 18.92 2.20 -0.28
C VAL A 297 19.41 1.45 -1.52
N ARG A 298 20.65 0.95 -1.53
CA ARG A 298 21.20 0.21 -2.68
C ARG A 298 20.66 -1.21 -2.81
N GLU A 299 20.35 -1.86 -1.69
CA GLU A 299 19.84 -3.25 -1.64
C GLU A 299 18.30 -3.29 -1.78
N ARG A 300 17.58 -2.26 -1.31
CA ARG A 300 16.15 -2.06 -1.61
C ARG A 300 16.03 -1.30 -2.92
N ILE A 301 15.84 -2.02 -4.03
CA ILE A 301 15.32 -1.35 -5.20
C ILE A 301 13.89 -0.90 -4.82
N LEU A 302 13.66 0.41 -4.81
CA LEU A 302 12.41 1.09 -4.42
C LEU A 302 11.28 0.75 -5.41
N HIS A 303 10.89 -0.52 -5.48
CA HIS A 303 10.00 -1.05 -6.50
C HIS A 303 8.53 -0.87 -6.13
N ALA A 304 8.20 -0.95 -4.84
CA ALA A 304 6.86 -0.72 -4.34
C ALA A 304 6.82 0.53 -3.42
N PRO A 305 5.71 1.27 -3.36
CA PRO A 305 5.60 2.43 -2.47
C PRO A 305 5.80 2.06 -0.98
N LEU A 306 5.51 0.80 -0.60
CA LEU A 306 5.76 0.26 0.74
C LEU A 306 7.26 0.21 1.06
N ASP A 307 8.11 -0.08 0.08
CA ASP A 307 9.57 -0.11 0.24
C ASP A 307 10.11 1.30 0.51
N ILE A 308 9.53 2.32 -0.13
CA ILE A 308 9.90 3.72 0.06
C ILE A 308 9.55 4.16 1.48
N TYR A 309 8.32 3.90 1.93
CA TYR A 309 7.89 4.28 3.27
C TYR A 309 8.67 3.55 4.36
N THR A 310 8.82 2.24 4.22
CA THR A 310 9.67 1.42 5.10
C THR A 310 11.06 2.04 5.22
N THR A 311 11.66 2.39 4.09
CA THR A 311 12.98 3.03 4.02
C THR A 311 13.00 4.39 4.76
N LEU A 312 11.94 5.20 4.65
CA LEU A 312 11.84 6.48 5.36
C LEU A 312 11.66 6.33 6.89
N GLU A 313 10.81 5.42 7.34
CA GLU A 313 10.61 5.14 8.76
C GLU A 313 11.93 4.67 9.41
N ILE A 314 12.63 3.78 8.73
CA ILE A 314 13.96 3.28 9.10
C ILE A 314 14.94 4.45 9.26
N ASN A 315 14.96 5.38 8.32
CA ASN A 315 15.85 6.53 8.38
C ASN A 315 15.59 7.36 9.63
N ASN A 316 14.31 7.63 9.95
CA ASN A 316 13.93 8.41 11.14
C ASN A 316 14.37 7.71 12.43
N ARG A 317 14.18 6.39 12.52
CA ARG A 317 14.61 5.58 13.68
C ARG A 317 16.12 5.60 13.85
N ILE A 318 16.89 5.44 12.77
CA ILE A 318 18.35 5.51 12.79
C ILE A 318 18.80 6.93 13.20
N ILE A 319 18.18 7.99 12.68
CA ILE A 319 18.51 9.38 13.06
C ILE A 319 18.41 9.57 14.57
N PHE A 320 17.26 9.23 15.15
CA PHE A 320 17.03 9.39 16.59
C PHE A 320 18.01 8.56 17.43
N PHE A 321 18.33 7.36 16.97
CA PHE A 321 19.33 6.51 17.64
C PHE A 321 20.73 7.12 17.62
N TYR A 322 21.18 7.67 16.49
CA TYR A 322 22.46 8.38 16.40
C TYR A 322 22.50 9.63 17.28
N ASP A 323 21.38 10.35 17.40
CA ASP A 323 21.29 11.52 18.28
C ASP A 323 21.48 11.12 19.75
N LYS A 324 20.90 9.99 20.18
CA LYS A 324 21.16 9.42 21.51
C LYS A 324 22.63 9.04 21.71
N ILE A 325 23.25 8.33 20.76
CA ILE A 325 24.69 7.99 20.84
C ILE A 325 25.53 9.26 20.99
N ASN A 326 25.27 10.26 20.15
CA ASN A 326 25.98 11.54 20.19
C ASN A 326 25.87 12.19 21.57
N TYR A 327 24.68 12.16 22.19
CA TYR A 327 24.48 12.68 23.54
C TYR A 327 25.38 11.98 24.58
N TYR A 328 25.37 10.64 24.64
CA TYR A 328 26.17 9.90 25.63
C TYR A 328 27.67 10.06 25.37
N LEU A 329 28.09 10.00 24.10
CA LEU A 329 29.48 10.14 23.70
C LEU A 329 30.03 11.54 24.01
N VAL A 330 29.27 12.60 23.74
CA VAL A 330 29.64 13.97 24.12
C VAL A 330 29.67 14.12 25.65
N SER A 331 28.71 13.55 26.36
CA SER A 331 28.65 13.61 27.82
C SER A 331 29.90 12.99 28.45
N GLY A 332 30.29 11.80 28.01
CA GLY A 332 31.51 11.13 28.45
C GLY A 332 32.78 11.91 28.13
N TYR A 333 32.87 12.46 26.92
CA TYR A 333 34.00 13.29 26.48
C TYR A 333 34.16 14.54 27.36
N LEU A 334 33.05 15.22 27.68
CA LEU A 334 33.05 16.42 28.53
C LEU A 334 33.37 16.11 30.00
N LEU A 335 32.99 14.94 30.51
CA LEU A 335 33.38 14.49 31.86
C LEU A 335 34.90 14.35 31.96
N GLY A 336 35.55 13.74 30.96
CA GLY A 336 37.01 13.67 30.89
C GLY A 336 37.66 15.05 30.94
N LYS A 337 37.12 16.01 30.18
CA LYS A 337 37.60 17.39 30.16
C LYS A 337 37.45 18.12 31.50
N LYS A 338 36.39 17.83 32.27
CA LYS A 338 36.21 18.39 33.62
C LYS A 338 37.18 17.78 34.63
N ALA A 339 37.37 16.46 34.60
CA ALA A 339 38.31 15.77 35.48
C ALA A 339 39.77 16.24 35.25
N GLY A 340 40.21 16.35 33.99
CA GLY A 340 41.56 16.81 33.67
C GLY A 340 41.86 18.28 34.01
N LYS A 341 40.83 19.11 34.26
CA LYS A 341 41.01 20.48 34.78
C LYS A 341 41.22 20.54 36.29
N ASN A 342 40.74 19.53 37.04
CA ASN A 342 40.92 19.48 38.49
C ASN A 342 42.29 18.94 38.91
N ASP A 343 42.99 18.20 38.05
CA ASP A 343 44.35 17.70 38.31
C ASP A 343 45.47 18.70 37.95
N GLN A 344 45.13 19.88 37.43
CA GLN A 344 46.07 20.96 37.06
C GLN A 344 45.98 22.21 37.94
N ASN A 345 45.19 22.16 39.01
CA ASN A 345 45.15 23.12 40.12
C ASN A 345 45.63 22.44 41.39
#